data_AF-A0A351ENB0-F1
#
_entry.id   AF-A0A351ENB0-F1
#
_cell.length_a   1.000
_cell.length_b   1.000
_cell.length_c   1.000
_cell.angle_alpha   90.00
_cell.angle_beta   90.00
_cell.angle_gamma   90.00
#
_symmetry.space_group_name_H-M   'P 1'
#
loop_
_entity.id
_entity.type
_entity.pdbx_description
1 polymer ?
#
loop_
_entity_poly.entity_id
_entity_poly.type
_entity_poly.pdbx_seq_one_letter_code
_entity_poly.pdbx_strand_id
1 'polypeptide(L)'
;MSSDQKQSVPPHLPEGLVAVVKKDCPTCVDVQSVLQELSEQGSGITVYCQDDPNFPEGIPNAIYDESLEFSWHNNVETVPTLIYLQGGKEMARTVGWSRADWEALSGVPGLGKDLPDMRPGCGSMSVDPGLTDALALQFGGTSLQSRRVEIATLEDEFEAMFDRGWSDGLPVIPPTEERVAKMLAGTTRAGDEVVAIVPPSLVECTVEKVAINAVMAGCKPEYLPVVLAATEAACTDQFNIHGLLCTL
;
A
#
# COMPACT_ATOMS: atom_id res chain seq x y z
N MET A 1 17.66 -19.52 -10.73
CA MET A 1 18.42 -18.99 -9.59
C MET A 1 17.44 -18.16 -8.77
N SER A 2 17.36 -18.46 -7.48
CA SER A 2 16.30 -18.03 -6.57
C SER A 2 16.15 -16.51 -6.55
N SER A 3 15.01 -16.00 -6.99
CA SER A 3 14.63 -14.61 -6.81
C SER A 3 14.06 -14.50 -5.40
N ASP A 4 14.85 -13.97 -4.47
CA ASP A 4 14.38 -13.63 -3.13
C ASP A 4 13.22 -12.64 -3.25
N GLN A 5 12.01 -13.15 -3.02
CA GLN A 5 10.86 -12.31 -2.69
C GLN A 5 11.24 -11.55 -1.42
N LYS A 6 11.57 -10.26 -1.54
CA LYS A 6 11.47 -9.35 -0.40
C LYS A 6 9.99 -9.19 -0.09
N GLN A 7 9.42 -10.16 0.62
CA GLN A 7 8.33 -9.84 1.55
C GLN A 7 8.88 -8.72 2.43
N SER A 8 8.20 -7.57 2.50
CA SER A 8 8.50 -6.59 3.53
C SER A 8 8.23 -7.28 4.86
N VAL A 9 9.29 -7.78 5.49
CA VAL A 9 9.21 -8.25 6.86
C VAL A 9 8.83 -7.00 7.64
N PRO A 10 7.68 -7.00 8.37
CA PRO A 10 7.26 -5.82 9.10
C PRO A 10 8.42 -5.36 9.97
N PRO A 11 8.77 -4.06 9.96
CA PRO A 11 9.94 -3.55 10.66
C PRO A 11 9.89 -3.98 12.13
N HIS A 12 11.06 -4.22 12.73
CA HIS A 12 11.12 -4.56 14.15
C HIS A 12 10.42 -3.46 14.94
N LEU A 13 9.30 -3.82 15.57
CA LEU A 13 8.52 -2.89 16.36
C LEU A 13 9.33 -2.49 17.60
N PRO A 14 9.59 -1.18 17.81
CA PRO A 14 10.26 -0.75 19.02
C PRO A 14 9.39 -1.07 20.24
N GLU A 15 10.02 -1.38 21.36
CA GLU A 15 9.31 -1.60 22.62
C GLU A 15 9.04 -0.25 23.31
N GLY A 16 7.88 -0.12 23.96
CA GLY A 16 7.51 1.07 24.72
C GLY A 16 6.62 2.04 23.93
N LEU A 17 6.78 3.34 24.21
CA LEU A 17 5.96 4.39 23.59
C LEU A 17 6.51 4.78 22.21
N VAL A 18 5.62 4.81 21.23
CA VAL A 18 5.91 5.27 19.88
C VAL A 18 4.93 6.36 19.49
N ALA A 19 5.44 7.52 19.08
CA ALA A 19 4.62 8.55 18.44
C ALA A 19 4.86 8.57 16.93
N VAL A 20 3.80 8.76 16.16
CA VAL A 20 3.87 9.03 14.72
C VAL A 20 3.32 10.42 14.46
N VAL A 21 4.13 11.27 13.83
CA VAL A 21 3.87 12.70 13.65
C VAL A 21 4.21 13.15 12.23
N LYS A 22 3.77 14.36 11.89
CA LYS A 22 4.17 15.07 10.67
C LYS A 22 4.23 16.57 10.96
N LYS A 23 5.25 17.27 10.46
CA LYS A 23 5.48 18.70 10.66
C LYS A 23 4.37 19.57 10.08
N ASP A 24 3.75 19.16 8.97
CA ASP A 24 2.63 19.87 8.34
C ASP A 24 1.33 19.80 9.17
N CYS A 25 1.27 18.99 10.22
CA CYS A 25 0.13 18.95 11.14
C CYS A 25 0.31 19.98 12.27
N PRO A 26 -0.59 20.99 12.41
CA PRO A 26 -0.49 21.97 13.49
C PRO A 26 -0.48 21.33 14.89
N THR A 27 -1.28 20.28 15.08
CA THR A 27 -1.35 19.56 16.37
C THR A 27 -0.06 18.81 16.67
N CYS A 28 0.64 18.26 15.68
CA CYS A 28 1.98 17.69 15.88
C CYS A 28 2.98 18.74 16.35
N VAL A 29 2.93 19.95 15.76
CA VAL A 29 3.78 21.07 16.17
C VAL A 29 3.47 21.49 17.61
N ASP A 30 2.19 21.56 17.98
CA ASP A 30 1.78 21.90 19.35
C ASP A 30 2.29 20.89 20.38
N VAL A 31 2.19 19.58 20.09
CA VAL A 31 2.58 18.51 21.02
C VAL A 31 4.09 18.22 21.01
N GLN A 32 4.91 18.95 20.26
CA GLN A 32 6.36 18.76 20.25
C GLN A 32 6.96 18.88 21.66
N SER A 33 6.50 19.85 22.46
CA SER A 33 6.93 20.00 23.86
C SER A 33 6.53 18.80 24.73
N VAL A 34 5.36 18.21 24.47
CA VAL A 34 4.89 17.01 25.16
C VAL A 34 5.76 15.80 24.82
N LEU A 35 6.16 15.65 23.55
CA LEU A 35 7.06 14.58 23.13
C LEU A 35 8.44 14.73 23.80
N GLN A 36 8.93 15.96 24.00
CA GLN A 36 10.13 16.23 24.79
C GLN A 36 9.93 15.85 26.27
N GLU A 37 8.81 16.26 26.89
CA GLU A 37 8.46 15.88 28.26
C GLU A 37 8.43 14.35 28.44
N LEU A 38 7.83 13.62 27.49
CA LEU A 38 7.80 12.15 27.50
C LEU A 38 9.18 11.52 27.32
N SER A 39 10.03 12.13 26.49
CA SER A 39 11.43 11.69 26.30
C SER A 39 12.27 11.88 27.56
N GLU A 40 12.00 12.91 28.38
CA GLU A 40 12.78 13.25 29.57
C GLU A 40 12.25 12.60 30.86
N GLN A 41 10.92 12.56 31.03
CA GLN A 41 10.26 12.15 32.28
C GLN A 41 9.79 10.69 32.27
N GLY A 42 9.64 10.09 31.08
CA GLY A 42 9.08 8.75 30.90
C GLY A 42 10.14 7.64 30.80
N SER A 43 9.70 6.48 30.31
CA SER A 43 10.58 5.35 29.96
C SER A 43 11.32 5.53 28.62
N GLY A 44 11.29 6.76 28.08
CA GLY A 44 11.69 7.07 26.70
C GLY A 44 10.53 6.92 25.71
N ILE A 45 10.65 7.61 24.58
CA ILE A 45 9.73 7.57 23.44
C ILE A 45 10.52 7.45 22.14
N THR A 46 10.02 6.66 21.20
CA THR A 46 10.48 6.65 19.80
C THR A 46 9.51 7.47 18.98
N VAL A 47 10.00 8.34 18.10
CA VAL A 47 9.14 9.21 17.29
C VAL A 47 9.41 8.97 15.81
N TYR A 48 8.38 8.67 15.03
CA TYR A 48 8.44 8.59 13.57
C TYR A 48 7.84 9.86 12.97
N CYS A 49 8.59 10.52 12.07
CA CYS A 49 8.12 11.69 11.32
C CYS A 49 7.92 11.35 9.85
N GLN A 50 6.76 11.71 9.29
CA GLN A 50 6.36 11.34 7.93
C GLN A 50 6.89 12.27 6.83
N ASP A 51 7.21 13.53 7.14
CA ASP A 51 7.40 14.60 6.14
C ASP A 51 8.65 15.47 6.32
N ASP A 52 9.31 15.45 7.49
CA ASP A 52 10.54 16.22 7.73
C ASP A 52 11.55 15.45 8.59
N PRO A 53 12.77 15.18 8.10
CA PRO A 53 13.80 14.46 8.86
C PRO A 53 14.34 15.21 10.09
N ASN A 54 14.06 16.50 10.22
CA ASN A 54 14.52 17.35 11.34
C ASN A 54 13.42 17.61 12.38
N PHE A 55 12.22 17.06 12.17
CA PHE A 55 11.10 17.19 13.10
C PHE A 55 10.83 15.85 13.82
N PRO A 56 10.46 15.85 15.10
CA PRO A 56 10.48 16.98 16.05
C PRO A 56 11.90 17.32 16.53
N GLU A 57 12.18 18.61 16.73
CA GLU A 57 13.48 19.05 17.24
C GLU A 57 13.68 18.64 18.70
N GLY A 58 14.92 18.28 19.06
CA GLY A 58 15.29 17.98 20.45
C GLY A 58 14.93 16.57 20.93
N ILE A 59 14.47 15.68 20.04
CA ILE A 59 14.18 14.29 20.39
C ILE A 59 15.29 13.37 19.84
N PRO A 60 16.08 12.71 20.71
CA PRO A 60 17.23 11.91 20.27
C PRO A 60 16.85 10.67 19.46
N ASN A 61 15.63 10.15 19.64
CA ASN A 61 15.12 8.95 18.97
C ASN A 61 14.06 9.27 17.91
N ALA A 62 14.18 10.42 17.24
CA ALA A 62 13.35 10.74 16.08
C ALA A 62 13.86 10.00 14.83
N ILE A 63 12.96 9.33 14.12
CA ILE A 63 13.21 8.51 12.93
C ILE A 63 12.41 9.12 11.78
N TYR A 64 13.07 9.35 10.64
CA TYR A 64 12.38 9.81 9.44
C TYR A 64 11.77 8.61 8.70
N ASP A 65 10.44 8.53 8.69
CA ASP A 65 9.65 7.50 8.00
C ASP A 65 9.43 7.89 6.53
N GLU A 66 10.54 8.12 5.80
CA GLU A 66 10.51 8.61 4.41
C GLU A 66 9.66 7.75 3.49
N SER A 67 9.76 6.42 3.67
CA SER A 67 9.04 5.44 2.88
C SER A 67 7.61 5.22 3.36
N LEU A 68 7.22 5.79 4.50
CA LEU A 68 5.95 5.52 5.19
C LEU A 68 5.75 4.05 5.58
N GLU A 69 6.80 3.22 5.55
CA GLU A 69 6.74 1.79 5.82
C GLU A 69 6.24 1.51 7.24
N PHE A 70 6.74 2.27 8.22
CA PHE A 70 6.30 2.10 9.61
C PHE A 70 4.84 2.50 9.75
N SER A 71 4.48 3.67 9.21
CA SER A 71 3.11 4.19 9.25
C SER A 71 2.10 3.26 8.58
N TRP A 72 2.47 2.67 7.43
CA TRP A 72 1.68 1.71 6.69
C TRP A 72 1.47 0.41 7.47
N HIS A 73 2.56 -0.25 7.89
CA HIS A 73 2.47 -1.54 8.57
C HIS A 73 1.78 -1.47 9.95
N ASN A 74 1.74 -0.28 10.57
CA ASN A 74 1.05 -0.04 11.84
C ASN A 74 -0.35 0.58 11.69
N ASN A 75 -0.89 0.66 10.47
CA ASN A 75 -2.22 1.23 10.19
C ASN A 75 -2.42 2.61 10.83
N VAL A 76 -1.49 3.54 10.59
CA VAL A 76 -1.54 4.88 11.14
C VAL A 76 -2.39 5.78 10.24
N GLU A 77 -3.66 5.95 10.57
CA GLU A 77 -4.57 6.76 9.75
C GLU A 77 -4.54 8.26 10.09
N THR A 78 -4.15 8.59 11.32
CA THR A 78 -4.17 9.96 11.87
C THR A 78 -2.83 10.29 12.52
N VAL A 79 -2.46 11.56 12.54
CA VAL A 79 -1.29 12.09 13.27
C VAL A 79 -1.68 13.35 14.06
N PRO A 80 -1.15 13.58 15.27
CA PRO A 80 -0.26 12.67 15.99
C PRO A 80 -0.99 11.39 16.44
N THR A 81 -0.30 10.26 16.42
CA THR A 81 -0.78 9.00 17.02
C THR A 81 0.27 8.55 18.03
N LEU A 82 -0.17 8.17 19.23
CA LEU A 82 0.69 7.59 20.27
C LEU A 82 0.29 6.13 20.47
N ILE A 83 1.26 5.23 20.42
CA ILE A 83 1.10 3.78 20.49
C ILE A 83 1.96 3.25 21.63
N TYR A 84 1.42 2.33 22.43
CA TYR A 84 2.20 1.55 23.38
C TYR A 84 2.40 0.13 22.84
N LEU A 85 3.66 -0.24 22.63
CA LEU A 85 4.08 -1.54 22.08
C LEU A 85 4.76 -2.38 23.19
N GLN A 86 4.35 -3.64 23.31
CA GLN A 86 4.96 -4.60 24.23
C GLN A 86 5.01 -5.99 23.61
N GLY A 87 6.19 -6.61 23.62
CA GLY A 87 6.41 -7.95 23.07
C GLY A 87 6.12 -8.04 21.57
N GLY A 88 6.47 -6.98 20.82
CA GLY A 88 6.18 -6.85 19.40
C GLY A 88 4.69 -6.79 19.05
N LYS A 89 3.82 -6.39 19.98
CA LYS A 89 2.39 -6.19 19.75
C LYS A 89 1.94 -4.83 20.26
N GLU A 90 0.98 -4.26 19.55
CA GLU A 90 0.27 -3.10 20.04
C GLU A 90 -0.66 -3.48 21.19
N MET A 91 -0.51 -2.74 22.29
CA MET A 91 -1.34 -2.90 23.48
C MET A 91 -2.43 -1.85 23.57
N ALA A 92 -2.12 -0.61 23.17
CA ALA A 92 -3.07 0.50 23.14
C ALA A 92 -2.56 1.61 22.22
N ARG A 93 -3.49 2.41 21.69
CA ARG A 93 -3.20 3.62 20.92
C ARG A 93 -4.16 4.76 21.28
N THR A 94 -3.73 5.98 21.05
CA THR A 94 -4.58 7.18 21.02
C THR A 94 -4.21 8.05 19.82
N VAL A 95 -5.17 8.82 19.31
CA VAL A 95 -5.04 9.64 18.10
C VAL A 95 -5.40 11.10 18.38
N GLY A 96 -4.72 12.01 17.72
CA GLY A 96 -4.76 13.42 18.07
C GLY A 96 -4.11 13.70 19.41
N TRP A 97 -4.33 14.91 19.91
CA TRP A 97 -3.89 15.32 21.23
C TRP A 97 -5.07 15.22 22.21
N SER A 98 -4.84 14.49 23.30
CA SER A 98 -5.73 14.39 24.45
C SER A 98 -4.85 14.24 25.67
N ARG A 99 -4.82 15.25 26.54
CA ARG A 99 -3.97 15.21 27.74
C ARG A 99 -4.30 13.97 28.58
N ALA A 100 -5.59 13.75 28.85
CA ALA A 100 -6.03 12.60 29.65
C ALA A 100 -5.63 11.25 29.04
N ASP A 101 -5.79 11.08 27.72
CA ASP A 101 -5.46 9.80 27.07
C ASP A 101 -3.95 9.59 26.96
N TRP A 102 -3.19 10.65 26.69
CA TRP A 102 -1.73 10.59 26.63
C TRP A 102 -1.12 10.32 28.00
N GLU A 103 -1.61 10.96 29.07
CA GLU A 103 -1.20 10.68 30.45
C GLU A 103 -1.56 9.24 30.85
N ALA A 104 -2.76 8.76 30.50
CA ALA A 104 -3.20 7.40 30.78
C ALA A 104 -2.36 6.35 30.04
N LEU A 105 -2.00 6.61 28.78
CA LEU A 105 -1.21 5.70 27.95
C LEU A 105 0.27 5.71 28.33
N SER A 106 0.83 6.88 28.64
CA SER A 106 2.26 7.03 28.98
C SER A 106 2.59 6.78 30.45
N GLY A 107 1.61 6.92 31.33
CA GLY A 107 1.80 6.91 32.79
C GLY A 107 2.50 8.17 33.33
N VAL A 108 2.74 9.19 32.51
CA VAL A 108 3.38 10.45 32.90
C VAL A 108 2.30 11.51 33.14
N PRO A 109 2.14 12.05 34.35
CA PRO A 109 1.11 13.05 34.64
C PRO A 109 1.59 14.49 34.38
N GLY A 110 0.65 15.40 34.16
CA GLY A 110 0.90 16.83 34.03
C GLY A 110 1.47 17.24 32.69
N LEU A 111 1.18 16.48 31.62
CA LEU A 111 1.69 16.73 30.27
C LEU A 111 1.09 18.00 29.68
N GLY A 112 1.88 18.74 28.89
CA GLY A 112 1.41 19.83 28.04
C GLY A 112 0.65 20.92 28.79
N LYS A 113 1.22 21.42 29.90
CA LYS A 113 0.56 22.38 30.81
C LYS A 113 -0.07 23.58 30.09
N ASP A 114 0.63 24.11 29.09
CA ASP A 114 0.23 25.29 28.33
C ASP A 114 -0.63 24.98 27.10
N LEU A 115 -0.96 23.70 26.85
CA LEU A 115 -1.80 23.27 25.75
C LEU A 115 -3.27 23.11 26.18
N PRO A 116 -4.24 23.33 25.27
CA PRO A 116 -5.62 22.89 25.49
C PRO A 116 -5.68 21.39 25.79
N ASP A 117 -6.71 20.94 26.51
CA ASP A 117 -6.83 19.53 26.90
C ASP A 117 -6.96 18.58 25.71
N MET A 118 -7.49 19.05 24.59
CA MET A 118 -7.74 18.26 23.39
C MET A 118 -7.45 19.07 22.12
N ARG A 119 -6.87 18.45 21.09
CA ARG A 119 -6.86 18.94 19.71
C ARG A 119 -7.00 17.76 18.72
N PRO A 120 -7.82 17.89 17.66
CA PRO A 120 -7.93 16.85 16.65
C PRO A 120 -6.64 16.72 15.86
N GLY A 121 -6.32 15.51 15.40
CA GLY A 121 -5.21 15.29 14.47
C GLY A 121 -5.53 15.61 13.01
N CYS A 122 -4.56 15.35 12.14
CA CYS A 122 -4.70 15.38 10.68
C CYS A 122 -4.55 13.97 10.10
N GLY A 123 -5.00 13.75 8.86
CA GLY A 123 -4.76 12.50 8.15
C GLY A 123 -3.26 12.22 7.99
N SER A 124 -2.87 10.96 8.21
CA SER A 124 -1.51 10.49 7.93
C SER A 124 -1.22 10.51 6.42
N MET A 125 0.04 10.72 6.05
CA MET A 125 0.48 10.54 4.66
C MET A 125 0.30 9.10 4.16
N SER A 126 0.30 8.11 5.05
CA SER A 126 0.12 6.70 4.65
C SER A 126 -1.30 6.36 4.15
N VAL A 127 -2.27 7.25 4.41
CA VAL A 127 -3.65 7.15 3.92
C VAL A 127 -4.00 8.27 2.94
N ASP A 128 -2.99 9.01 2.44
CA ASP A 128 -3.21 10.03 1.41
C ASP A 128 -3.70 9.37 0.10
N PRO A 129 -4.85 9.78 -0.46
CA PRO A 129 -5.37 9.19 -1.70
C PRO A 129 -4.41 9.24 -2.90
N GLY A 130 -3.44 10.15 -2.90
CA GLY A 130 -2.38 10.23 -3.90
C GLY A 130 -1.23 9.24 -3.67
N LEU A 131 -1.12 8.65 -2.47
CA LEU A 131 -0.05 7.71 -2.10
C LEU A 131 -0.54 6.29 -1.86
N THR A 132 -1.83 6.07 -1.55
CA THR A 132 -2.36 4.75 -1.17
C THR A 132 -2.11 3.68 -2.21
N ASP A 133 -2.26 3.99 -3.51
CA ASP A 133 -2.02 3.02 -4.60
C ASP A 133 -0.54 2.59 -4.60
N ALA A 134 0.39 3.54 -4.51
CA ALA A 134 1.83 3.28 -4.49
C ALA A 134 2.28 2.51 -3.23
N LEU A 135 1.76 2.89 -2.06
CA LEU A 135 2.08 2.22 -0.79
C LEU A 135 1.52 0.80 -0.73
N ALA A 136 0.32 0.57 -1.28
CA ALA A 136 -0.27 -0.77 -1.39
C ALA A 136 0.57 -1.69 -2.28
N LEU A 137 1.20 -1.17 -3.34
CA LEU A 137 2.12 -1.95 -4.16
C LEU A 137 3.43 -2.23 -3.41
N GLN A 138 3.97 -1.20 -2.77
CA GLN A 138 5.27 -1.26 -2.13
C GLN A 138 5.27 -2.16 -0.88
N PHE A 139 4.22 -2.08 -0.07
CA PHE A 139 4.14 -2.74 1.24
C PHE A 139 2.93 -3.66 1.41
N GLY A 140 1.90 -3.50 0.57
CA GLY A 140 0.69 -4.32 0.61
C GLY A 140 0.85 -5.71 0.00
N GLY A 141 2.07 -6.09 -0.40
CA GLY A 141 2.37 -7.41 -0.94
C GLY A 141 1.50 -7.74 -2.14
N THR A 142 1.80 -7.17 -3.31
CA THR A 142 1.17 -7.63 -4.56
C THR A 142 1.54 -9.10 -4.80
N SER A 143 0.63 -10.00 -4.46
CA SER A 143 0.75 -11.42 -4.74
C SER A 143 0.49 -11.74 -6.22
N LEU A 144 0.95 -10.89 -7.14
CA LEU A 144 0.86 -11.13 -8.57
C LEU A 144 1.74 -12.33 -8.92
N GLN A 145 1.14 -13.35 -9.51
CA GLN A 145 1.77 -14.63 -9.82
C GLN A 145 2.32 -14.70 -11.25
N SER A 146 1.85 -13.82 -12.13
CA SER A 146 2.22 -13.83 -13.54
C SER A 146 3.70 -13.45 -13.73
N ARG A 147 4.28 -14.00 -14.80
CA ARG A 147 5.67 -13.74 -15.16
C ARG A 147 5.89 -12.25 -15.41
N ARG A 148 6.89 -11.67 -14.72
CA ARG A 148 7.39 -10.31 -14.98
C ARG A 148 8.25 -10.27 -16.23
N VAL A 149 8.11 -9.20 -17.01
CA VAL A 149 8.97 -8.94 -18.17
C VAL A 149 9.65 -7.61 -17.94
N GLU A 150 10.98 -7.65 -17.79
CA GLU A 150 11.79 -6.45 -17.64
C GLU A 150 11.96 -5.77 -18.99
N ILE A 151 11.77 -4.45 -19.00
CA ILE A 151 12.06 -3.57 -20.14
C ILE A 151 13.37 -2.85 -19.84
N ALA A 152 14.29 -2.82 -20.81
CA ALA A 152 15.56 -2.13 -20.59
C ALA A 152 15.33 -0.61 -20.42
N THR A 153 16.18 0.07 -19.66
CA THR A 153 15.99 1.50 -19.32
C THR A 153 15.93 2.43 -20.53
N LEU A 154 16.52 2.03 -21.66
CA LEU A 154 16.53 2.80 -22.92
C LEU A 154 15.53 2.28 -23.96
N GLU A 155 14.77 1.22 -23.62
CA GLU A 155 13.79 0.61 -24.50
C GLU A 155 12.44 1.28 -24.29
N ASP A 156 11.77 1.66 -25.38
CA ASP A 156 10.41 2.20 -25.32
C ASP A 156 9.43 1.06 -25.09
N GLU A 157 8.66 1.13 -23.99
CA GLU A 157 7.76 0.05 -23.58
C GLU A 157 6.64 -0.23 -24.60
N PHE A 158 6.15 0.78 -25.33
CA PHE A 158 5.07 0.60 -26.30
C PHE A 158 5.57 -0.10 -27.55
N GLU A 159 6.70 0.38 -28.11
CA GLU A 159 7.36 -0.26 -29.26
C GLU A 159 7.78 -1.69 -28.91
N ALA A 160 8.30 -1.90 -27.70
CA ALA A 160 8.75 -3.20 -27.26
C ALA A 160 7.64 -4.22 -27.05
N MET A 161 6.42 -3.79 -26.71
CA MET A 161 5.24 -4.66 -26.68
C MET A 161 4.73 -4.97 -28.09
N PHE A 162 4.81 -3.99 -29.00
CA PHE A 162 4.47 -4.16 -30.41
C PHE A 162 5.42 -5.14 -31.11
N ASP A 163 6.74 -4.95 -30.96
CA ASP A 163 7.78 -5.81 -31.54
C ASP A 163 7.72 -7.25 -31.04
N ARG A 164 7.23 -7.47 -29.81
CA ARG A 164 6.99 -8.80 -29.24
C ARG A 164 5.67 -9.44 -29.65
N GLY A 165 4.86 -8.74 -30.45
CA GLY A 165 3.58 -9.22 -30.96
C GLY A 165 2.52 -9.38 -29.88
N TRP A 166 2.56 -8.58 -28.82
CA TRP A 166 1.54 -8.64 -27.76
C TRP A 166 0.29 -7.80 -28.05
N SER A 167 0.34 -6.99 -29.10
CA SER A 167 -0.81 -6.23 -29.58
C SER A 167 -1.45 -6.88 -30.80
N ASP A 168 -2.66 -6.44 -31.12
CA ASP A 168 -3.38 -6.77 -32.36
C ASP A 168 -2.99 -5.86 -33.55
N GLY A 169 -1.89 -5.12 -33.40
CA GLY A 169 -1.46 -4.08 -34.35
C GLY A 169 -1.76 -2.65 -33.89
N LEU A 170 -2.53 -2.47 -32.80
CA LEU A 170 -2.74 -1.17 -32.16
C LEU A 170 -1.81 -0.97 -30.95
N PRO A 171 -1.52 0.27 -30.54
CA PRO A 171 -0.81 0.53 -29.28
C PRO A 171 -1.58 -0.03 -28.08
N VAL A 172 -0.88 -0.69 -27.18
CA VAL A 172 -1.41 -1.25 -25.94
C VAL A 172 -0.83 -0.53 -24.73
N ILE A 173 -1.54 -0.54 -23.61
CA ILE A 173 -1.06 0.05 -22.35
C ILE A 173 -0.15 -0.95 -21.62
N PRO A 174 1.08 -0.58 -21.23
CA PRO A 174 1.96 -1.46 -20.47
C PRO A 174 1.32 -1.86 -19.13
N PRO A 175 1.15 -3.17 -18.85
CA PRO A 175 0.45 -3.64 -17.66
C PRO A 175 1.39 -3.66 -16.45
N THR A 176 1.76 -2.48 -15.96
CA THR A 176 2.55 -2.33 -14.73
C THR A 176 1.79 -2.93 -13.53
N GLU A 177 2.53 -3.34 -12.49
CA GLU A 177 1.93 -3.94 -11.29
C GLU A 177 0.85 -3.03 -10.67
N GLU A 178 1.10 -1.71 -10.67
CA GLU A 178 0.14 -0.69 -10.25
C GLU A 178 -1.18 -0.76 -11.02
N ARG A 179 -1.10 -0.76 -12.35
CA ARG A 179 -2.28 -0.77 -13.21
C ARG A 179 -3.05 -2.08 -13.05
N VAL A 180 -2.34 -3.20 -12.88
CA VAL A 180 -2.95 -4.53 -12.67
C VAL A 180 -3.62 -4.62 -11.30
N ALA A 181 -2.97 -4.16 -10.24
CA ALA A 181 -3.56 -4.13 -8.90
C ALA A 181 -4.84 -3.27 -8.86
N LYS A 182 -4.80 -2.09 -9.51
CA LYS A 182 -5.97 -1.22 -9.67
C LYS A 182 -7.08 -1.86 -10.48
N MET A 183 -6.73 -2.58 -11.55
CA MET A 183 -7.70 -3.36 -12.34
C MET A 183 -8.38 -4.44 -11.50
N LEU A 184 -7.60 -5.18 -10.69
CA LEU A 184 -8.10 -6.23 -9.81
C LEU A 184 -9.05 -5.72 -8.72
N ALA A 185 -8.90 -4.47 -8.26
CA ALA A 185 -9.86 -3.84 -7.33
C ALA A 185 -11.28 -3.70 -7.93
N GLY A 186 -11.43 -3.85 -9.25
CA GLY A 186 -12.72 -3.86 -9.95
C GLY A 186 -13.54 -5.14 -9.78
N THR A 187 -13.00 -6.18 -9.13
CA THR A 187 -13.67 -7.45 -8.90
C THR A 187 -13.49 -7.92 -7.45
N THR A 188 -14.40 -8.77 -6.98
CA THR A 188 -14.28 -9.46 -5.69
C THR A 188 -13.66 -10.86 -5.81
N ARG A 189 -13.38 -11.32 -7.03
CA ARG A 189 -12.76 -12.62 -7.29
C ARG A 189 -11.27 -12.60 -6.97
N ALA A 190 -10.73 -13.73 -6.52
CA ALA A 190 -9.31 -13.84 -6.20
C ALA A 190 -8.46 -13.83 -7.47
N GLY A 191 -7.29 -13.20 -7.44
CA GLY A 191 -6.43 -13.06 -8.62
C GLY A 191 -5.93 -14.39 -9.22
N ASP A 192 -5.76 -15.40 -8.37
CA ASP A 192 -5.33 -16.75 -8.72
C ASP A 192 -6.48 -17.68 -9.15
N GLU A 193 -7.73 -17.23 -9.01
CA GLU A 193 -8.89 -17.99 -9.44
C GLU A 193 -8.86 -18.22 -10.96
N VAL A 194 -9.03 -19.47 -11.39
CA VAL A 194 -9.09 -19.84 -12.82
C VAL A 194 -10.46 -19.44 -13.38
N VAL A 195 -10.43 -18.57 -14.38
CA VAL A 195 -11.60 -18.10 -15.13
C VAL A 195 -12.00 -19.14 -16.18
N ALA A 196 -11.03 -19.57 -16.99
CA ALA A 196 -11.24 -20.55 -18.04
C ALA A 196 -9.93 -21.23 -18.48
N ILE A 197 -10.05 -22.36 -19.19
CA ILE A 197 -8.95 -22.94 -19.97
C ILE A 197 -9.08 -22.39 -21.38
N VAL A 198 -8.18 -21.51 -21.80
CA VAL A 198 -8.35 -20.72 -23.02
C VAL A 198 -7.65 -21.39 -24.22
N PRO A 199 -8.38 -21.72 -25.30
CA PRO A 199 -7.79 -22.21 -26.55
C PRO A 199 -6.97 -21.13 -27.28
N PRO A 200 -6.05 -21.50 -28.20
CA PRO A 200 -5.71 -22.86 -28.63
C PRO A 200 -4.69 -23.55 -27.72
N SER A 201 -3.97 -22.80 -26.88
CA SER A 201 -2.91 -23.35 -26.02
C SER A 201 -3.45 -24.16 -24.84
N LEU A 202 -4.75 -24.05 -24.54
CA LEU A 202 -5.43 -24.77 -23.46
C LEU A 202 -4.74 -24.58 -22.10
N VAL A 203 -4.35 -23.33 -21.85
CA VAL A 203 -3.73 -22.93 -20.58
C VAL A 203 -4.77 -22.31 -19.66
N GLU A 204 -4.60 -22.51 -18.36
CA GLU A 204 -5.40 -21.83 -17.35
C GLU A 204 -5.21 -20.31 -17.45
N CYS A 205 -6.32 -19.62 -17.66
CA CYS A 205 -6.42 -18.17 -17.60
C CYS A 205 -7.05 -17.79 -16.27
N THR A 206 -6.27 -17.15 -15.40
CA THR A 206 -6.71 -16.69 -14.09
C THR A 206 -7.29 -15.27 -14.17
N VAL A 207 -7.96 -14.83 -13.12
CA VAL A 207 -8.48 -13.46 -13.00
C VAL A 207 -7.35 -12.43 -13.20
N GLU A 208 -6.17 -12.67 -12.63
CA GLU A 208 -4.99 -11.83 -12.83
C GLU A 208 -4.56 -11.75 -14.30
N LYS A 209 -4.54 -12.87 -15.02
CA LYS A 209 -4.20 -12.88 -16.46
C LYS A 209 -5.22 -12.13 -17.30
N VAL A 210 -6.51 -12.25 -16.97
CA VAL A 210 -7.56 -11.47 -17.62
C VAL A 210 -7.38 -9.98 -17.30
N ALA A 211 -7.09 -9.62 -16.05
CA ALA A 211 -6.83 -8.25 -15.64
C ALA A 211 -5.63 -7.63 -16.37
N ILE A 212 -4.52 -8.37 -16.55
CA ILE A 212 -3.36 -7.94 -17.34
C ILE A 212 -3.78 -7.59 -18.77
N ASN A 213 -4.53 -8.47 -19.44
CA ASN A 213 -5.01 -8.23 -20.80
C ASN A 213 -6.01 -7.05 -20.86
N ALA A 214 -6.86 -6.90 -19.84
CA ALA A 214 -7.78 -5.78 -19.74
C ALA A 214 -7.03 -4.44 -19.59
N VAL A 215 -5.97 -4.39 -18.78
CA VAL A 215 -5.09 -3.22 -18.69
C VAL A 215 -4.46 -2.92 -20.04
N MET A 216 -3.91 -3.94 -20.71
CA MET A 216 -3.30 -3.78 -22.04
C MET A 216 -4.27 -3.18 -23.06
N ALA A 217 -5.54 -3.57 -23.00
CA ALA A 217 -6.61 -3.03 -23.84
C ALA A 217 -7.10 -1.63 -23.42
N GLY A 218 -6.56 -1.02 -22.36
CA GLY A 218 -7.01 0.27 -21.83
C GLY A 218 -8.37 0.21 -21.14
N CYS A 219 -8.76 -0.96 -20.64
CA CYS A 219 -10.03 -1.17 -19.95
C CYS A 219 -10.05 -0.42 -18.60
N LYS A 220 -11.25 -0.13 -18.09
CA LYS A 220 -11.41 0.44 -16.74
C LYS A 220 -11.74 -0.66 -15.71
N PRO A 221 -11.31 -0.52 -14.44
CA PRO A 221 -11.58 -1.53 -13.40
C PRO A 221 -13.06 -1.89 -13.27
N GLU A 222 -13.97 -0.91 -13.37
CA GLU A 222 -15.42 -1.15 -13.26
C GLU A 222 -15.99 -2.07 -14.36
N TYR A 223 -15.24 -2.31 -15.45
CA TYR A 223 -15.64 -3.19 -16.53
C TYR A 223 -15.08 -4.61 -16.39
N LEU A 224 -14.11 -4.83 -15.50
CA LEU A 224 -13.46 -6.14 -15.32
C LEU A 224 -14.46 -7.27 -15.06
N PRO A 225 -15.52 -7.13 -14.23
CA PRO A 225 -16.50 -8.20 -14.04
C PRO A 225 -17.17 -8.66 -15.34
N VAL A 226 -17.41 -7.74 -16.28
CA VAL A 226 -17.98 -8.05 -17.59
C VAL A 226 -16.95 -8.75 -18.47
N VAL A 227 -15.69 -8.32 -18.45
CA VAL A 227 -14.60 -8.97 -19.19
C VAL A 227 -14.39 -10.41 -18.71
N LEU A 228 -14.46 -10.64 -17.40
CA LEU A 228 -14.38 -11.98 -16.80
C LEU A 228 -15.53 -12.86 -17.29
N ALA A 229 -16.77 -12.39 -17.17
CA ALA A 229 -17.95 -13.13 -17.62
C ALA A 229 -17.93 -13.41 -19.14
N ALA A 230 -17.47 -12.46 -19.95
CA ALA A 230 -17.31 -12.63 -21.39
C ALA A 230 -16.24 -13.69 -21.72
N THR A 231 -15.13 -13.68 -20.99
CA THR A 231 -14.06 -14.68 -21.13
C THR A 231 -14.58 -16.10 -20.83
N GLU A 232 -15.33 -16.25 -19.73
CA GLU A 232 -15.96 -17.52 -19.35
C GLU A 232 -16.94 -18.00 -20.43
N ALA A 233 -17.84 -17.13 -20.87
CA ALA A 233 -18.84 -17.45 -21.86
C ALA A 233 -18.22 -17.88 -23.20
N ALA A 234 -17.18 -17.17 -23.64
CA ALA A 234 -16.46 -17.48 -24.88
C ALA A 234 -15.74 -18.83 -24.82
N CYS A 235 -15.29 -19.27 -23.64
CA CYS A 235 -14.61 -20.54 -23.46
C CYS A 235 -15.55 -21.73 -23.18
N THR A 236 -16.87 -21.54 -23.31
CA THR A 236 -17.83 -22.65 -23.21
C THR A 236 -17.82 -23.53 -24.47
N ASP A 237 -18.13 -24.81 -24.30
CA ASP A 237 -18.28 -25.76 -25.42
C ASP A 237 -19.38 -25.33 -26.40
N GLN A 238 -20.40 -24.61 -25.93
CA GLN A 238 -21.50 -24.12 -26.77
C GLN A 238 -21.04 -23.01 -27.72
N PHE A 239 -20.19 -22.10 -27.25
CA PHE A 239 -19.61 -21.05 -28.11
C PHE A 239 -18.49 -21.61 -29.00
N ASN A 240 -17.75 -22.62 -28.52
CA ASN A 240 -16.70 -23.32 -29.24
C ASN A 240 -15.65 -22.39 -29.87
N ILE A 241 -15.04 -21.51 -29.05
CA ILE A 241 -14.01 -20.57 -29.51
C ILE A 241 -12.81 -21.26 -30.18
N HIS A 242 -12.48 -22.49 -29.78
CA HIS A 242 -11.40 -23.25 -30.41
C HIS A 242 -11.65 -23.47 -31.91
N GLY A 243 -12.88 -23.82 -32.29
CA GLY A 243 -13.26 -23.98 -33.70
C GLY A 243 -13.10 -22.68 -34.49
N LEU A 244 -13.47 -21.54 -33.91
CA LEU A 244 -13.36 -20.23 -34.57
C LEU A 244 -11.91 -19.81 -34.81
N LEU A 245 -11.04 -20.00 -33.80
CA LEU A 245 -9.63 -19.61 -33.87
C LEU A 245 -8.81 -20.44 -34.86
N CYS A 246 -9.21 -21.68 -35.14
CA CYS A 246 -8.48 -22.58 -36.03
C CYS A 246 -8.90 -22.51 -37.51
N THR A 247 -9.87 -21.67 -37.85
CA THR A 247 -10.43 -21.60 -39.23
C THR A 247 -10.27 -20.25 -39.92
N LEU A 248 -9.56 -19.30 -39.29
CA LEU A 248 -9.26 -17.97 -39.84
C LEU A 248 -7.84 -17.89 -40.40
#